data_AF-S3VG26-F1
#
_entry.id   AF-S3VG26-F1
#
_cell.length_a   1.000
_cell.length_b   1.000
_cell.length_c   1.000
_cell.angle_alpha   90.00
_cell.angle_beta   90.00
_cell.angle_gamma   90.00
#
_symmetry.space_group_name_H-M   'P 1'
#
loop_
_entity.id
_entity.type
_entity.pdbx_description
1 polymer ?
#
loop_
_entity_poly.entity_id
_entity_poly.type
_entity_poly.pdbx_seq_one_letter_code
_entity_poly.pdbx_strand_id
1 'polypeptide(L)'
;MNRFCLAFIVFSIFVNCGKKENREEFSLNLKGKKGAVPVRIEWILKGVPGKMELYELAAQRPVQLWDTKSVASLEQAPISIPIKASTLLLSPGEIRRFALVYKNDSKDDLFFFAAPHSVTPPEFGFGFKFKCLCVNHLFKVESGNVWYRIVELRTMPNWASEEFSITHTLVKVDPSQAKEWESSRSRSISED
;
A
#
# COMPACT_ATOMS: atom_id res chain seq x y z
N MET A 1 -38.96 31.88 70.43
CA MET A 1 -38.18 30.86 71.15
C MET A 1 -38.47 29.52 70.50
N ASN A 2 -37.42 28.79 70.12
CA ASN A 2 -37.35 27.37 69.74
C ASN A 2 -37.99 26.92 68.40
N ARG A 3 -37.17 26.59 67.40
CA ARG A 3 -36.29 25.38 67.23
C ARG A 3 -37.13 24.19 66.75
N PHE A 4 -37.00 23.88 65.45
CA PHE A 4 -36.14 22.81 64.89
C PHE A 4 -36.80 21.44 64.96
N CYS A 5 -37.20 20.90 63.81
CA CYS A 5 -37.22 19.46 63.58
C CYS A 5 -36.79 19.18 62.14
N LEU A 6 -35.59 18.61 62.06
CA LEU A 6 -34.94 18.02 60.89
C LEU A 6 -35.86 16.99 60.22
N ALA A 7 -35.91 17.00 58.89
CA ALA A 7 -36.15 15.79 58.11
C ALA A 7 -35.16 15.80 56.91
N PHE A 8 -34.31 14.78 56.90
CA PHE A 8 -33.17 14.58 56.02
C PHE A 8 -33.58 13.49 55.00
N ILE A 9 -33.85 13.83 53.73
CA ILE A 9 -33.97 12.84 52.65
C ILE A 9 -33.38 13.40 51.33
N VAL A 10 -32.11 13.04 51.12
CA VAL A 10 -31.49 12.48 49.90
C VAL A 10 -32.31 12.56 48.60
N PHE A 11 -31.78 13.19 47.54
CA PHE A 11 -31.45 12.50 46.29
C PHE A 11 -30.64 13.39 45.33
N SER A 12 -29.41 12.96 45.06
CA SER A 12 -28.54 13.47 44.00
C SER A 12 -29.14 13.12 42.64
N ILE A 13 -29.35 14.11 41.76
CA ILE A 13 -29.47 13.86 40.32
C ILE A 13 -28.43 14.72 39.61
N PHE A 14 -27.22 14.15 39.49
CA PHE A 14 -26.29 14.54 38.44
C PHE A 14 -26.94 14.19 37.11
N VAL A 15 -27.44 15.20 36.39
CA VAL A 15 -27.79 15.06 34.97
C VAL A 15 -26.48 14.94 34.20
N ASN A 16 -25.93 13.73 34.17
CA ASN A 16 -24.87 13.33 33.26
C ASN A 16 -25.50 13.23 31.86
N CYS A 17 -25.48 14.35 31.12
CA CYS A 17 -25.91 14.40 29.73
C CYS A 17 -24.87 13.66 28.88
N GLY A 18 -24.94 12.33 28.91
CA GLY A 18 -24.11 11.44 28.13
C GLY A 18 -24.35 11.71 26.64
N LYS A 19 -23.36 12.35 26.01
CA LYS A 19 -23.20 12.33 24.55
C LYS A 19 -23.15 10.86 24.15
N LYS A 20 -24.22 10.34 23.54
CA LYS A 20 -24.22 8.99 22.97
C LYS A 20 -23.25 9.00 21.80
N GLU A 21 -22.01 8.60 22.08
CA GLU A 21 -21.03 8.27 21.06
C GLU A 21 -21.58 7.04 20.33
N ASN A 22 -22.08 7.24 19.11
CA ASN A 22 -22.53 6.15 18.26
C ASN A 22 -21.27 5.40 17.79
N ARG A 23 -20.79 4.45 18.58
CA ARG A 23 -19.74 3.53 18.17
C ARG A 23 -20.37 2.53 17.21
N GLU A 24 -20.17 2.75 15.92
CA GLU A 24 -20.46 1.72 14.93
C GLU A 24 -19.58 0.50 15.25
N GLU A 25 -20.22 -0.58 15.66
CA GLU A 25 -19.59 -1.87 15.92
C GLU A 25 -19.22 -2.50 14.58
N PHE A 26 -18.07 -2.12 14.04
CA PHE A 26 -17.55 -2.74 12.83
C PHE A 26 -17.09 -4.17 13.14
N SER A 27 -17.77 -5.15 12.54
CA SER A 27 -17.40 -6.55 12.58
C SER A 27 -17.05 -7.02 11.17
N LEU A 28 -15.88 -7.64 10.99
CA LEU A 28 -15.46 -8.31 9.75
C LEU A 28 -16.29 -9.59 9.46
N ASN A 29 -17.56 -9.64 9.88
CA ASN A 29 -18.44 -10.77 9.63
C ASN A 29 -19.09 -10.63 8.25
N LEU A 30 -18.30 -10.92 7.22
CA LEU A 30 -18.70 -10.82 5.82
C LEU A 30 -19.21 -12.17 5.26
N LYS A 31 -19.78 -13.03 6.13
CA LYS A 31 -20.33 -14.33 5.75
C LYS A 31 -21.31 -14.16 4.58
N GLY A 32 -20.99 -14.77 3.43
CA GLY A 32 -21.86 -14.80 2.25
C GLY A 32 -21.47 -13.88 1.10
N LYS A 33 -20.51 -12.95 1.28
CA LYS A 33 -19.95 -12.21 0.14
C LYS A 33 -19.07 -13.13 -0.71
N LYS A 34 -19.61 -13.57 -1.84
CA LYS A 34 -18.94 -14.40 -2.85
C LYS A 34 -18.65 -13.55 -4.08
N GLY A 35 -17.43 -13.56 -4.57
CA GLY A 35 -17.02 -12.81 -5.76
C GLY A 35 -15.61 -12.26 -5.64
N ALA A 36 -15.07 -11.77 -6.76
CA ALA A 36 -13.80 -11.06 -6.75
C ALA A 36 -13.99 -9.65 -6.16
N VAL A 37 -13.14 -9.27 -5.22
CA VAL A 37 -13.13 -7.96 -4.58
C VAL A 37 -12.27 -7.01 -5.42
N PRO A 38 -12.78 -5.81 -5.78
CA PRO A 38 -11.98 -4.76 -6.40
C PRO A 38 -10.99 -4.18 -5.39
N VAL A 39 -9.71 -4.18 -5.75
CA VAL A 39 -8.62 -3.60 -4.95
C VAL A 39 -7.89 -2.58 -5.80
N ARG A 40 -8.02 -1.31 -5.44
CA ARG A 40 -7.39 -0.20 -6.17
C ARG A 40 -6.00 0.08 -5.60
N ILE A 41 -5.00 0.10 -6.46
CA ILE A 41 -3.65 0.54 -6.09
C ILE A 41 -3.52 2.03 -6.43
N GLU A 42 -3.31 2.85 -5.40
CA GLU A 42 -3.19 4.29 -5.53
C GLU A 42 -1.75 4.76 -5.34
N TRP A 43 -1.42 5.87 -5.99
CA TRP A 43 -0.08 6.44 -5.98
C TRP A 43 -0.11 7.90 -5.56
N ILE A 44 0.65 8.23 -4.53
CA ILE A 44 0.97 9.61 -4.15
C ILE A 44 2.41 9.87 -4.57
N LEU A 45 2.60 10.77 -5.53
CA LEU A 45 3.93 11.13 -6.04
C LEU A 45 4.41 12.41 -5.36
N LYS A 46 5.51 12.34 -4.61
CA LYS A 46 6.16 13.47 -3.94
C LYS A 46 7.45 13.80 -4.68
N GLY A 47 7.36 14.73 -5.63
CA GLY A 47 8.49 15.16 -6.46
C GLY A 47 8.93 14.15 -7.53
N VAL A 48 8.30 12.97 -7.59
CA VAL A 48 8.50 11.99 -8.66
C VAL A 48 7.67 12.44 -9.88
N PRO A 49 8.27 12.70 -11.05
CA PRO A 49 7.52 13.04 -12.25
C PRO A 49 6.74 11.83 -12.80
N GLY A 50 5.98 12.01 -13.88
CA GLY A 50 5.34 10.88 -14.57
C GLY A 50 4.28 10.14 -13.74
N LYS A 51 4.19 8.82 -13.93
CA LYS A 51 3.20 7.95 -13.28
C LYS A 51 3.76 6.54 -13.09
N MET A 52 3.24 5.86 -12.08
CA MET A 52 3.44 4.42 -11.88
C MET A 52 2.26 3.66 -12.48
N GLU A 53 2.54 2.66 -13.31
CA GLU A 53 1.54 1.85 -14.00
C GLU A 53 1.63 0.40 -13.56
N LEU A 54 0.51 -0.32 -13.68
CA LEU A 54 0.42 -1.74 -13.34
C LEU A 54 0.20 -2.55 -14.60
N TYR A 55 0.89 -3.68 -14.72
CA TYR A 55 0.74 -4.59 -15.84
C TYR A 55 0.62 -6.04 -15.37
N GLU A 56 -0.20 -6.80 -16.08
CA GLU A 56 -0.18 -8.26 -16.00
C GLU A 56 1.16 -8.78 -16.53
N LEU A 57 1.57 -9.95 -16.07
CA LEU A 57 2.83 -10.57 -16.49
C LEU A 57 2.67 -11.29 -17.85
N ALA A 58 3.74 -11.34 -18.63
CA ALA A 58 3.76 -12.16 -19.85
C ALA A 58 4.00 -13.63 -19.48
N ALA A 59 3.02 -14.51 -19.73
CA ALA A 59 3.07 -15.92 -19.34
C ALA A 59 4.33 -16.67 -19.85
N GLN A 60 4.85 -16.27 -21.01
CA GLN A 60 6.01 -16.90 -21.66
C GLN A 60 7.37 -16.45 -21.08
N ARG A 61 7.39 -15.48 -20.17
CA ARG A 61 8.60 -14.89 -19.59
C ARG A 61 8.57 -15.10 -18.08
N PRO A 62 9.18 -16.18 -17.54
CA PRO A 62 9.17 -16.43 -16.12
C PRO A 62 9.87 -15.31 -15.36
N VAL A 63 9.32 -14.95 -14.22
CA VAL A 63 9.86 -13.92 -13.32
C VAL A 63 9.85 -14.41 -11.87
N GLN A 64 10.76 -13.87 -11.08
CA GLN A 64 10.78 -14.05 -9.64
C GLN A 64 10.12 -12.85 -8.94
N LEU A 65 9.63 -13.10 -7.73
CA LEU A 65 9.16 -12.04 -6.87
C LEU A 65 10.30 -11.05 -6.60
N TRP A 66 9.98 -9.75 -6.66
CA TRP A 66 10.92 -8.64 -6.46
C TRP A 66 12.01 -8.48 -7.52
N ASP A 67 11.95 -9.25 -8.61
CA ASP A 67 12.74 -8.96 -9.82
C ASP A 67 12.53 -7.48 -10.19
N THR A 68 13.65 -6.75 -10.24
CA THR A 68 13.67 -5.31 -10.47
C THR A 68 14.73 -5.02 -11.52
N LYS A 69 14.34 -4.45 -12.66
CA LYS A 69 15.27 -4.14 -13.76
C LYS A 69 14.84 -2.88 -14.51
N SER A 70 15.81 -2.28 -15.18
CA SER A 70 15.61 -1.26 -16.21
C SER A 70 15.80 -1.91 -17.59
N VAL A 71 14.94 -1.55 -18.54
CA VAL A 71 15.01 -1.99 -19.94
C VAL A 71 14.77 -0.78 -20.85
N ALA A 72 15.24 -0.85 -22.10
CA ALA A 72 15.16 0.27 -23.02
C ALA A 72 13.72 0.61 -23.47
N SER A 73 12.80 -0.36 -23.41
CA SER A 73 11.42 -0.17 -23.85
C SER A 73 10.44 -1.13 -23.16
N LEU A 74 9.14 -0.84 -23.22
CA LEU A 74 8.10 -1.65 -22.58
C LEU A 74 8.06 -3.10 -23.11
N GLU A 75 8.36 -3.29 -24.40
CA GLU A 75 8.31 -4.59 -25.08
C GLU A 75 9.38 -5.57 -24.55
N GLN A 76 10.44 -5.04 -23.94
CA GLN A 76 11.51 -5.82 -23.33
C GLN A 76 11.19 -6.21 -21.88
N ALA A 77 10.24 -5.53 -21.23
CA ALA A 77 9.79 -5.91 -19.89
C ALA A 77 8.96 -7.20 -19.94
N PRO A 78 8.93 -8.02 -18.87
CA PRO A 78 8.17 -9.26 -18.81
C PRO A 78 6.67 -9.03 -18.55
N ILE A 79 6.08 -8.07 -19.26
CA ILE A 79 4.71 -7.59 -19.07
C ILE A 79 3.85 -7.89 -20.28
N SER A 80 2.54 -7.97 -20.08
CA SER A 80 1.55 -8.16 -21.14
C SER A 80 0.64 -6.94 -21.23
N ILE A 81 -0.57 -7.03 -20.67
CA ILE A 81 -1.59 -5.99 -20.75
C ILE A 81 -1.54 -5.05 -19.55
N PRO A 82 -1.83 -3.75 -19.74
CA PRO A 82 -1.97 -2.82 -18.63
C PRO A 82 -3.21 -3.18 -17.79
N ILE A 83 -3.06 -3.11 -16.48
CA ILE A 83 -4.16 -3.25 -15.52
C ILE A 83 -4.88 -1.91 -15.43
N LYS A 84 -6.08 -1.85 -16.01
CA LYS A 84 -6.86 -0.62 -16.14
C LYS A 84 -7.26 -0.07 -14.77
N ALA A 85 -7.24 1.27 -14.67
CA ALA A 85 -7.58 2.01 -13.45
C ALA A 85 -6.82 1.55 -12.19
N SER A 86 -5.67 0.90 -12.37
CA SER A 86 -4.87 0.30 -11.28
C SER A 86 -5.69 -0.59 -10.34
N THR A 87 -6.73 -1.26 -10.86
CA THR A 87 -7.69 -2.04 -10.08
C THR A 87 -7.50 -3.53 -10.34
N LEU A 88 -7.25 -4.29 -9.28
CA LEU A 88 -7.16 -5.75 -9.29
C LEU A 88 -8.49 -6.34 -8.85
N LEU A 89 -8.98 -7.35 -9.55
CA LEU A 89 -10.10 -8.18 -9.07
C LEU A 89 -9.51 -9.42 -8.42
N LEU A 90 -9.67 -9.54 -7.10
CA LEU A 90 -9.03 -10.58 -6.30
C LEU A 90 -10.04 -11.50 -5.64
N SER A 91 -9.78 -12.80 -5.67
CA SER A 91 -10.60 -13.82 -5.01
C SER A 91 -9.99 -14.22 -3.65
N PRO A 92 -10.76 -14.88 -2.76
CA PRO A 92 -10.20 -15.47 -1.54
C PRO A 92 -9.14 -16.54 -1.85
N GLY A 93 -8.04 -16.55 -1.09
CA GLY A 93 -6.92 -17.49 -1.25
C GLY A 93 -6.06 -17.28 -2.51
N GLU A 94 -6.28 -16.19 -3.25
CA GLU A 94 -5.58 -15.90 -4.49
C GLU A 94 -4.14 -15.40 -4.23
N ILE A 95 -3.23 -15.81 -5.11
CA ILE A 95 -1.90 -15.22 -5.23
C ILE A 95 -1.84 -14.50 -6.58
N ARG A 96 -1.86 -13.17 -6.56
CA ARG A 96 -1.73 -12.34 -7.77
C ARG A 96 -0.33 -11.75 -7.86
N ARG A 97 0.38 -12.04 -8.94
CA ARG A 97 1.64 -11.37 -9.31
C ARG A 97 1.40 -10.43 -10.47
N PHE A 98 2.02 -9.26 -10.40
CA PHE A 98 1.93 -8.22 -11.43
C PHE A 98 3.19 -7.36 -11.39
N ALA A 99 3.41 -6.60 -12.46
CA ALA A 99 4.52 -5.68 -12.56
C ALA A 99 4.07 -4.25 -12.23
N LEU A 100 4.88 -3.58 -11.41
CA LEU A 100 4.90 -2.12 -11.32
C LEU A 100 5.84 -1.62 -12.40
N VAL A 101 5.44 -0.61 -13.16
CA VAL A 101 6.20 -0.08 -14.29
C VAL A 101 6.25 1.43 -14.20
N TYR A 102 7.45 1.99 -14.37
CA TYR A 102 7.68 3.42 -14.44
C TYR A 102 8.56 3.73 -15.65
N LYS A 103 8.15 4.71 -16.46
CA LYS A 103 8.92 5.19 -17.60
C LYS A 103 9.58 6.52 -17.26
N ASN A 104 10.90 6.58 -17.30
CA ASN A 104 11.65 7.82 -17.10
C ASN A 104 11.94 8.48 -18.46
N ASP A 105 11.04 9.36 -18.89
CA ASP A 105 11.20 10.12 -20.13
C ASP A 105 12.16 11.33 -20.00
N SER A 106 12.77 11.53 -18.83
CA SER A 106 13.73 12.61 -18.61
C SER A 106 15.14 12.24 -19.06
N LYS A 107 16.05 13.23 -19.06
CA LYS A 107 17.48 13.06 -19.38
C LYS A 107 18.34 12.71 -18.16
N ASP A 108 17.74 12.68 -16.98
CA ASP A 108 18.43 12.47 -15.72
C ASP A 108 17.94 11.17 -15.06
N ASP A 109 18.83 10.53 -14.31
CA ASP A 109 18.44 9.38 -13.50
C ASP A 109 17.50 9.82 -12.38
N LEU A 110 16.42 9.06 -12.17
CA LEU A 110 15.48 9.27 -11.09
C LEU A 110 15.83 8.34 -9.92
N PHE A 111 15.98 8.92 -8.73
CA PHE A 111 16.09 8.18 -7.48
C PHE A 111 14.82 8.39 -6.66
N PHE A 112 14.24 7.31 -6.14
CA PHE A 112 13.07 7.40 -5.28
C PHE A 112 13.04 6.28 -4.24
N PHE A 113 12.38 6.51 -3.12
CA PHE A 113 11.98 5.44 -2.20
C PHE A 113 10.47 5.38 -2.10
N ALA A 114 9.97 4.26 -1.57
CA ALA A 114 8.56 4.07 -1.30
C ALA A 114 8.31 3.98 0.19
N ALA A 115 7.50 4.91 0.70
CA ALA A 115 7.04 4.85 2.09
C ALA A 115 6.13 3.62 2.30
N PRO A 116 6.01 3.12 3.54
CA PRO A 116 5.03 2.09 3.88
C PRO A 116 3.65 2.42 3.32
N HIS A 117 2.99 1.44 2.72
CA HIS A 117 1.65 1.64 2.16
C HIS A 117 0.61 1.77 3.27
N SER A 118 -0.49 2.44 2.95
CA SER A 118 -1.70 2.48 3.77
C SER A 118 -2.83 1.74 3.06
N VAL A 119 -3.83 1.32 3.83
CA VAL A 119 -5.03 0.65 3.35
C VAL A 119 -6.23 1.48 3.76
N THR A 120 -7.17 1.69 2.84
CA THR A 120 -8.41 2.42 3.11
C THR A 120 -9.62 1.61 2.64
N PRO A 121 -10.55 1.23 3.52
CA PRO A 121 -10.48 1.47 4.97
C PRO A 121 -9.46 0.54 5.67
N PRO A 122 -8.85 0.97 6.80
CA PRO A 122 -7.70 0.27 7.41
C PRO A 122 -7.96 -1.17 7.86
N GLU A 123 -9.18 -1.48 8.30
CA GLU A 123 -9.62 -2.80 8.75
C GLU A 123 -9.38 -3.92 7.72
N PHE A 124 -9.39 -3.61 6.43
CA PHE A 124 -9.17 -4.61 5.38
C PHE A 124 -7.69 -4.95 5.20
N GLY A 125 -6.78 -4.20 5.83
CA GLY A 125 -5.35 -4.50 5.86
C GLY A 125 -5.02 -5.85 6.53
N PHE A 126 -5.91 -6.38 7.37
CA PHE A 126 -5.73 -7.70 7.98
C PHE A 126 -5.92 -8.85 6.98
N GLY A 127 -6.68 -8.63 5.89
CA GLY A 127 -7.19 -9.67 4.98
C GLY A 127 -6.19 -10.25 3.97
N PHE A 128 -5.02 -9.62 3.81
CA PHE A 128 -4.06 -9.94 2.75
C PHE A 128 -2.62 -9.69 3.18
N LYS A 129 -1.68 -10.18 2.37
CA LYS A 129 -0.25 -9.86 2.45
C LYS A 129 0.20 -9.28 1.13
N PHE A 130 0.79 -8.09 1.16
CA PHE A 130 1.32 -7.46 -0.05
C PHE A 130 2.84 -7.32 0.01
N LYS A 131 3.51 -8.11 -0.82
CA LYS A 131 4.95 -8.03 -1.07
C LYS A 131 5.24 -6.92 -2.09
N CYS A 132 5.03 -5.69 -1.64
CA CYS A 132 5.07 -4.46 -2.42
C CYS A 132 6.49 -3.88 -2.58
N LEU A 133 6.57 -2.61 -2.97
CA LEU A 133 7.81 -1.85 -3.13
C LEU A 133 8.33 -1.21 -1.82
N CYS A 134 7.57 -1.21 -0.74
CA CYS A 134 7.89 -0.53 0.53
C CYS A 134 8.97 -1.23 1.37
N VAL A 135 10.02 -1.77 0.74
CA VAL A 135 11.02 -2.64 1.37
C VAL A 135 12.25 -1.90 1.90
N ASN A 136 12.09 -0.67 2.39
CA ASN A 136 13.18 0.21 2.85
C ASN A 136 14.38 0.23 1.87
N HIS A 137 14.08 0.46 0.59
CA HIS A 137 15.05 0.38 -0.50
C HIS A 137 14.96 1.64 -1.36
N LEU A 138 16.11 2.17 -1.74
CA LEU A 138 16.21 3.24 -2.74
C LEU A 138 16.21 2.61 -4.13
N PHE A 139 15.32 3.08 -5.00
CA PHE A 139 15.23 2.64 -6.38
C PHE A 139 15.82 3.70 -7.31
N LYS A 140 16.47 3.22 -8.38
CA LYS A 140 16.99 4.02 -9.47
C LYS A 140 16.24 3.66 -10.76
N VAL A 141 15.74 4.67 -11.46
CA VAL A 141 15.25 4.55 -12.83
C VAL A 141 16.17 5.35 -13.74
N GLU A 142 16.86 4.64 -14.62
CA GLU A 142 17.79 5.26 -15.55
C GLU A 142 17.07 6.19 -16.54
N SER A 143 17.74 7.28 -16.91
CA SER A 143 17.28 8.20 -17.95
C SER A 143 16.88 7.46 -19.23
N GLY A 144 15.70 7.78 -19.78
CA GLY A 144 15.19 7.20 -21.02
C GLY A 144 14.72 5.74 -20.94
N ASN A 145 14.87 5.08 -19.80
CA ASN A 145 14.54 3.67 -19.64
C ASN A 145 13.16 3.44 -18.99
N VAL A 146 12.67 2.22 -19.16
CA VAL A 146 11.53 1.65 -18.46
C VAL A 146 12.04 0.81 -17.30
N TRP A 147 11.67 1.18 -16.09
CA TRP A 147 11.92 0.39 -14.90
C TRP A 147 10.69 -0.44 -14.56
N TYR A 148 10.92 -1.68 -14.13
CA TYR A 148 9.86 -2.52 -13.57
C TYR A 148 10.28 -3.21 -12.29
N ARG A 149 9.28 -3.53 -11.46
CA ARG A 149 9.42 -4.41 -10.29
C ARG A 149 8.26 -5.37 -10.19
N ILE A 150 8.57 -6.64 -9.97
CA ILE A 150 7.57 -7.69 -9.75
C ILE A 150 7.11 -7.70 -8.30
N VAL A 151 5.80 -7.61 -8.09
CA VAL A 151 5.19 -7.62 -6.76
C VAL A 151 4.10 -8.69 -6.67
N GLU A 152 3.68 -9.01 -5.45
CA GLU A 152 2.74 -10.10 -5.20
C GLU A 152 1.78 -9.75 -4.07
N LEU A 153 0.48 -9.86 -4.35
CA LEU A 153 -0.58 -9.72 -3.37
C LEU A 153 -1.21 -11.09 -3.13
N ARG A 154 -1.27 -11.49 -1.86
CA ARG A 154 -1.86 -12.76 -1.42
C ARG A 154 -3.05 -12.50 -0.52
N THR A 155 -4.21 -13.02 -0.85
CA THR A 155 -5.40 -12.92 -0.01
C THR A 155 -5.54 -14.17 0.85
N MET A 156 -6.12 -14.06 2.04
CA MET A 156 -6.35 -15.24 2.88
C MET A 156 -7.46 -16.15 2.32
N PRO A 157 -7.46 -17.47 2.59
CA PRO A 157 -8.49 -18.39 2.07
C PRO A 157 -9.92 -18.03 2.49
N ASN A 158 -10.08 -17.52 3.70
CA ASN A 158 -11.34 -17.03 4.27
C ASN A 158 -11.48 -15.51 4.11
N TRP A 159 -10.68 -14.89 3.23
CA TRP A 159 -10.75 -13.46 3.00
C TRP A 159 -12.13 -13.08 2.48
N ALA A 160 -12.68 -12.06 3.10
CA ALA A 160 -13.86 -11.39 2.64
C ALA A 160 -13.62 -9.89 2.89
N SER A 161 -13.99 -9.07 1.91
CA SER A 161 -13.81 -7.63 1.96
C SER A 161 -14.85 -6.96 1.05
N GLU A 162 -15.00 -5.66 1.19
CA GLU A 162 -15.59 -4.80 0.16
C GLU A 162 -14.49 -4.21 -0.71
N GLU A 163 -14.84 -3.36 -1.68
CA GLU A 163 -13.86 -2.58 -2.42
C GLU A 163 -13.01 -1.73 -1.45
N PHE A 164 -11.70 -1.67 -1.71
CA PHE A 164 -10.77 -0.88 -0.93
C PHE A 164 -9.57 -0.45 -1.74
N SER A 165 -8.83 0.52 -1.19
CA SER A 165 -7.62 1.06 -1.80
C SER A 165 -6.38 0.72 -0.98
N ILE A 166 -5.27 0.46 -1.68
CA ILE A 166 -3.92 0.40 -1.10
C ILE A 166 -3.10 1.55 -1.69
N THR A 167 -2.75 2.52 -0.85
CA THR A 167 -2.06 3.74 -1.29
C THR A 167 -0.57 3.65 -1.02
N HIS A 168 0.24 3.86 -2.06
CA HIS A 168 1.69 3.94 -1.98
C HIS A 168 2.15 5.37 -2.18
N THR A 169 3.11 5.82 -1.36
CA THR A 169 3.76 7.11 -1.55
C THR A 169 5.17 6.93 -2.11
N LEU A 170 5.42 7.46 -3.31
CA LEU A 170 6.75 7.53 -3.90
C LEU A 170 7.36 8.89 -3.60
N VAL A 171 8.56 8.90 -3.05
CA VAL A 171 9.27 10.13 -2.68
C VAL A 171 10.55 10.20 -3.48
N LYS A 172 10.69 11.26 -4.28
CA LYS A 172 11.95 11.54 -5.00
C LYS A 172 13.04 11.83 -3.98
N VAL A 173 14.21 11.27 -4.25
CA VAL A 173 15.43 11.48 -3.46
C VAL A 173 16.41 12.27 -4.29
N ASP A 174 17.12 13.20 -3.65
CA ASP A 174 18.17 13.96 -4.31
C ASP A 174 19.34 13.03 -4.67
N PRO A 175 19.90 13.09 -5.89
CA PRO A 175 21.04 12.25 -6.29
C PRO A 175 22.26 12.36 -5.36
N SER A 176 22.48 13.51 -4.71
CA SER A 176 23.56 13.67 -3.73
C SER A 176 23.37 12.78 -2.50
N GLN A 177 22.14 12.68 -1.99
CA GLN A 177 21.77 11.82 -0.87
C GLN A 177 21.71 10.33 -1.26
N ALA A 178 21.37 10.03 -2.52
CA ALA A 178 21.35 8.67 -3.05
C ALA A 178 22.71 7.99 -2.95
N LYS A 179 23.80 8.71 -3.27
CA LYS A 179 25.18 8.20 -3.22
C LYS A 179 25.60 7.78 -1.82
N GLU A 180 25.16 8.52 -0.80
CA GLU A 180 25.47 8.20 0.60
C GLU A 180 24.84 6.86 1.00
N TRP A 181 23.59 6.60 0.59
CA TRP A 181 22.90 5.34 0.86
C TRP A 181 23.50 4.13 0.15
N GLU A 182 23.93 4.29 -1.10
CA GLU A 182 24.64 3.23 -1.82
C GLU A 182 25.98 2.89 -1.12
N SER A 183 26.71 3.91 -0.66
CA SER A 183 28.00 3.74 0.03
C SER A 183 27.89 3.16 1.45
N SER A 184 26.76 3.34 2.13
CA SER A 184 26.53 2.76 3.46
C SER A 184 26.14 1.29 3.37
N ARG A 185 25.40 0.91 2.31
CA ARG A 185 25.00 -0.49 2.07
C ARG A 185 26.19 -1.38 1.68
N SER A 186 27.14 -0.86 0.90
CA SER A 186 28.36 -1.61 0.58
C SER A 186 29.22 -1.87 1.82
N ARG A 187 29.23 -0.95 2.79
CA ARG A 187 29.91 -1.12 4.08
C ARG A 187 29.21 -2.11 5.02
N SER A 188 27.88 -2.10 5.09
CA SER A 188 27.15 -3.05 5.93
C SER A 188 27.21 -4.49 5.42
N ILE A 189 27.44 -4.71 4.12
CA ILE A 189 27.62 -6.06 3.54
C ILE A 189 29.05 -6.59 3.76
N SER A 190 30.03 -5.72 4.04
CA SER A 190 31.42 -6.13 4.30
C SER A 190 31.73 -6.43 5.77
N GLU A 191 30.75 -6.31 6.68
CA GLU A 191 30.91 -6.54 8.13
C GLU A 191 30.10 -7.74 8.66
N ASP A 192 29.49 -8.55 7.77
CA ASP A 192 28.82 -9.82 8.09
C ASP A 192 29.59 -11.04 7.52
#